data_AF-A0AAN7FQ80-F1
#
_entry.id   AF-A0AAN7FQ80-F1
#
_cell.length_a   1.000
_cell.length_b   1.000
_cell.length_c   1.000
_cell.angle_alpha   90.00
_cell.angle_beta   90.00
_cell.angle_gamma   90.00
#
_symmetry.space_group_name_H-M   'P 1'
#
loop_
_entity.id
_entity.type
_entity.pdbx_description
1 polymer ?
#
loop_
_entity_poly.entity_id
_entity_poly.type
_entity_poly.pdbx_seq_one_letter_code
_entity_poly.pdbx_strand_id
1 'polypeptide(L)'
;MALEVKRQHSASSSSWSFCNMKCLQIIPSGLSSSSKEQQQQQRDGKVISDSDTKQRKPGGWKAMPFILGNETFERMASFGLLANFMVYLTRELHLDQVSAANILNLWFGVSNFAPLLGAFISDSYVGRFRTIAFGSFALFLGMLTVTLTAWLPELHPPQCTKQVQKLGQCIGPTKTQLGILIMGLGFLSIGSGGVRPCSIPFGVDQFDPTSDEGRKGINSFFNWYYTTFTMILLFTQTIVVYIQDSVSWVIGFGMPTMCMLFSIILFFIGTKIYVHEKAEGSPLSGIFQVLSAAYKKHGIKLPLDSEVGPIFYDPPLKGIVLTKFPLTNNYRFLNKAAMVLEEDELKPDGTCVNPWRLCAIQQVEEVKCLIRIIPIWSAGIISLIAMTQQGTFTVSQALKMDRHLGPHFQIPAGSMGVISFITIGLWLPFYDRFLVSALRKITKHEGGITLLQRIGIGIVFSILSMVVAGLIERVRRASAMLHPQPLGVAPMSVMWLAPQLILMGFCEAFNIIGQIEFFNRQFPEHMRSIGNSLFSCSFAGASYLSSVLVTIVHHATRTKSRPDWLTNDINVGRLDYYYFVIAGMGVLNLIYFVYCAKNYSYKGSLQKEDEPYVDVELSSTKA
;
A
#
# COMPACT_ATOMS: atom_id res chain seq x y z
N MET A 1 -18.25 61.34 -15.48
CA MET A 1 -19.52 60.79 -15.99
C MET A 1 -19.31 59.28 -16.05
N ALA A 2 -19.48 58.50 -14.95
CA ALA A 2 -20.68 58.29 -14.11
C ALA A 2 -21.73 57.48 -14.90
N LEU A 3 -22.31 56.35 -14.45
CA LEU A 3 -22.75 55.85 -13.12
C LEU A 3 -22.49 54.29 -13.01
N GLU A 4 -22.32 53.60 -11.86
CA GLU A 4 -23.19 53.31 -10.67
C GLU A 4 -24.37 52.30 -10.91
N VAL A 5 -24.88 51.45 -9.99
CA VAL A 5 -24.40 50.88 -8.69
C VAL A 5 -25.32 49.75 -8.08
N LYS A 6 -24.78 48.84 -7.24
CA LYS A 6 -25.33 48.21 -5.96
C LYS A 6 -26.71 47.46 -5.84
N ARG A 7 -26.69 46.34 -5.05
CA ARG A 7 -27.69 45.88 -4.01
C ARG A 7 -29.11 45.41 -4.43
N GLN A 8 -29.99 44.78 -3.59
CA GLN A 8 -29.93 43.77 -2.49
C GLN A 8 -31.38 43.27 -2.12
N HIS A 9 -31.61 41.98 -1.77
CA HIS A 9 -32.76 41.45 -0.94
C HIS A 9 -34.24 41.65 -1.42
N SER A 10 -35.33 41.03 -0.90
CA SER A 10 -35.57 39.74 -0.16
C SER A 10 -37.07 39.38 0.08
N ALA A 11 -37.41 38.08 0.14
CA ALA A 11 -38.36 37.39 1.06
C ALA A 11 -39.92 37.45 0.97
N SER A 12 -40.56 36.41 1.55
CA SER A 12 -42.01 36.15 1.87
C SER A 12 -42.95 35.78 0.69
N SER A 13 -44.10 35.07 0.85
CA SER A 13 -44.89 34.66 2.05
C SER A 13 -45.68 33.30 1.88
N SER A 14 -46.39 32.84 2.92
CA SER A 14 -47.26 31.60 3.05
C SER A 14 -48.63 31.68 2.32
N SER A 15 -49.37 30.63 1.89
CA SER A 15 -49.91 29.35 2.49
C SER A 15 -51.13 29.53 3.44
N TRP A 16 -52.19 28.67 3.51
CA TRP A 16 -52.45 27.30 2.99
C TRP A 16 -53.51 27.20 1.82
N SER A 17 -54.69 26.52 1.78
CA SER A 17 -55.62 25.85 2.75
C SER A 17 -56.67 24.86 2.13
N PHE A 18 -56.99 23.76 2.86
CA PHE A 18 -58.27 22.99 3.00
C PHE A 18 -58.98 22.08 1.93
N CYS A 19 -59.79 21.13 2.49
CA CYS A 19 -60.85 20.24 1.94
C CYS A 19 -60.46 18.82 1.38
N ASN A 20 -61.20 17.71 1.63
CA ASN A 20 -62.27 17.39 2.63
C ASN A 20 -62.56 15.85 2.77
N MET A 21 -63.51 15.48 3.66
CA MET A 21 -64.34 14.25 3.75
C MET A 21 -63.98 13.17 4.82
N LYS A 22 -65.00 12.41 5.30
CA LYS A 22 -65.04 11.67 6.60
C LYS A 22 -65.78 10.31 6.53
N CYS A 23 -65.57 9.41 7.52
CA CYS A 23 -66.63 8.98 8.48
C CYS A 23 -66.11 8.14 9.68
N LEU A 24 -66.98 7.85 10.66
CA LEU A 24 -66.70 7.38 12.05
C LEU A 24 -66.98 5.89 12.30
N GLN A 25 -66.39 5.29 13.37
CA GLN A 25 -67.07 4.87 14.64
C GLN A 25 -66.08 4.16 15.62
N ILE A 26 -65.91 4.62 16.88
CA ILE A 26 -66.55 4.24 18.19
C ILE A 26 -65.87 3.05 18.92
N ILE A 27 -65.79 3.14 20.26
CA ILE A 27 -65.14 2.21 21.22
C ILE A 27 -66.20 1.61 22.17
N PRO A 28 -66.02 0.37 22.64
CA PRO A 28 -66.39 0.01 24.03
C PRO A 28 -65.24 -0.70 24.81
N SER A 29 -65.37 -0.76 26.13
CA SER A 29 -64.39 -1.30 27.09
C SER A 29 -64.72 -2.73 27.58
N GLY A 30 -63.74 -3.46 28.11
CA GLY A 30 -63.91 -4.84 28.61
C GLY A 30 -62.88 -5.24 29.69
N LEU A 31 -63.32 -6.02 30.69
CA LEU A 31 -62.64 -6.34 31.96
C LEU A 31 -61.62 -7.50 31.90
N SER A 32 -60.69 -7.49 32.87
CA SER A 32 -60.15 -8.67 33.61
C SER A 32 -59.27 -9.71 32.87
N SER A 33 -58.42 -10.53 33.52
CA SER A 33 -57.69 -10.43 34.80
C SER A 33 -56.68 -11.61 34.93
N SER A 34 -55.70 -11.49 35.85
CA SER A 34 -54.81 -12.58 36.32
C SER A 34 -53.76 -13.10 35.30
N SER A 35 -52.59 -13.61 35.69
CA SER A 35 -52.04 -13.89 37.04
C SER A 35 -50.51 -13.69 37.09
N LYS A 36 -49.96 -13.42 38.30
CA LYS A 36 -48.55 -13.63 38.72
C LYS A 36 -47.52 -12.76 37.99
N GLU A 37 -46.88 -11.76 38.59
CA GLU A 37 -46.21 -11.70 39.91
C GLU A 37 -45.19 -12.83 40.14
N GLN A 38 -43.91 -12.50 39.93
CA GLN A 38 -42.83 -12.73 40.89
C GLN A 38 -41.61 -11.85 40.54
N GLN A 39 -40.69 -11.68 41.50
CA GLN A 39 -39.41 -10.95 41.37
C GLN A 39 -39.49 -9.43 41.12
N GLN A 40 -40.01 -8.68 42.11
CA GLN A 40 -39.69 -7.26 42.29
C GLN A 40 -38.86 -7.04 43.56
N GLN A 41 -37.56 -7.37 43.52
CA GLN A 41 -36.61 -6.95 44.57
C GLN A 41 -35.14 -7.03 44.12
N GLN A 42 -34.68 -6.03 43.38
CA GLN A 42 -33.68 -5.08 43.89
C GLN A 42 -33.53 -3.90 42.92
N ARG A 43 -33.08 -2.75 43.44
CA ARG A 43 -33.07 -1.46 42.76
C ARG A 43 -31.66 -0.85 42.81
N ASP A 44 -31.45 0.15 41.96
CA ASP A 44 -30.44 1.20 42.10
C ASP A 44 -28.96 0.78 42.04
N GLY A 45 -28.52 0.52 40.79
CA GLY A 45 -27.11 0.58 40.37
C GLY A 45 -26.92 1.41 39.08
N LYS A 46 -27.83 2.36 38.81
CA LYS A 46 -27.94 3.03 37.50
C LYS A 46 -26.92 4.17 37.35
N VAL A 47 -25.70 3.82 36.93
CA VAL A 47 -24.73 4.80 36.43
C VAL A 47 -25.34 5.57 35.25
N ILE A 48 -25.29 6.90 35.32
CA ILE A 48 -25.85 7.78 34.29
C ILE A 48 -24.88 7.82 33.10
N SER A 49 -25.17 7.02 32.07
CA SER A 49 -24.47 7.06 30.79
C SER A 49 -25.00 8.24 29.94
N ASP A 50 -24.67 9.47 30.34
CA ASP A 50 -25.05 10.69 29.62
C ASP A 50 -24.28 10.83 28.31
N SER A 51 -24.75 10.13 27.27
CA SER A 51 -24.55 10.49 25.87
C SER A 51 -25.47 9.64 24.98
N ASP A 52 -26.76 10.02 24.91
CA ASP A 52 -27.75 9.48 23.96
C ASP A 52 -27.42 9.91 22.50
N THR A 53 -26.24 9.49 22.06
CA THR A 53 -25.73 9.68 20.72
C THR A 53 -26.43 8.67 19.84
N LYS A 54 -27.47 9.10 19.12
CA LYS A 54 -28.18 8.26 18.14
C LYS A 54 -27.21 7.66 17.13
N GLN A 55 -26.72 6.46 17.41
CA GLN A 55 -25.89 5.69 16.49
C GLN A 55 -26.70 5.48 15.21
N ARG A 56 -26.22 6.05 14.11
CA ARG A 56 -26.80 5.77 12.79
C ARG A 56 -26.62 4.28 12.53
N LYS A 57 -27.71 3.60 12.15
CA LYS A 57 -27.62 2.20 11.74
C LYS A 57 -26.55 2.05 10.64
N PRO A 58 -25.70 1.02 10.70
CA PRO A 58 -24.62 0.82 9.74
C PRO A 58 -25.14 0.83 8.29
N GLY A 59 -24.42 1.51 7.39
CA GLY A 59 -24.81 1.63 5.98
C GLY A 59 -24.76 0.29 5.23
N GLY A 60 -23.86 -0.60 5.67
CA GLY A 60 -23.70 -1.99 5.22
C GLY A 60 -23.74 -2.15 3.71
N TRP A 61 -24.48 -3.16 3.26
CA TRP A 61 -24.65 -3.49 1.84
C TRP A 61 -25.27 -2.37 0.98
N LYS A 62 -25.84 -1.30 1.58
CA LYS A 62 -26.34 -0.14 0.82
C LYS A 62 -25.24 0.88 0.50
N ALA A 63 -24.20 0.98 1.32
CA ALA A 63 -23.01 1.78 1.03
C ALA A 63 -22.07 1.09 0.03
N MET A 64 -22.05 -0.24 0.06
CA MET A 64 -21.10 -1.11 -0.62
C MET A 64 -20.89 -0.82 -2.13
N PRO A 65 -21.93 -0.62 -2.98
CA PRO A 65 -21.71 -0.40 -4.41
C PRO A 65 -20.98 0.91 -4.72
N PHE A 66 -21.19 1.95 -3.91
CA PHE A 66 -20.54 3.26 -4.10
C PHE A 66 -19.07 3.23 -3.69
N ILE A 67 -18.74 2.51 -2.60
CA ILE A 67 -17.36 2.38 -2.11
C ILE A 67 -16.54 1.48 -3.04
N LEU A 68 -17.04 0.28 -3.40
CA LEU A 68 -16.35 -0.60 -4.36
C LEU A 68 -16.28 0.01 -5.76
N GLY A 69 -17.33 0.71 -6.20
CA GLY A 69 -17.32 1.43 -7.47
C GLY A 69 -16.21 2.49 -7.51
N ASN A 70 -16.12 3.33 -6.48
CA ASN A 70 -15.07 4.34 -6.39
C ASN A 70 -13.66 3.73 -6.34
N GLU A 71 -13.44 2.71 -5.52
CA GLU A 71 -12.16 2.01 -5.46
C GLU A 71 -11.79 1.42 -6.84
N THR A 72 -12.72 0.73 -7.50
CA THR A 72 -12.43 0.03 -8.77
C THR A 72 -12.01 1.02 -9.87
N PHE A 73 -12.65 2.19 -9.95
CA PHE A 73 -12.28 3.24 -10.90
C PHE A 73 -10.97 3.97 -10.54
N GLU A 74 -10.68 4.21 -9.25
CA GLU A 74 -9.36 4.72 -8.82
C GLU A 74 -8.23 3.76 -9.22
N ARG A 75 -8.41 2.47 -8.95
CA ARG A 75 -7.39 1.45 -9.27
C ARG A 75 -7.14 1.35 -10.77
N MET A 76 -8.19 1.45 -11.61
CA MET A 76 -8.03 1.51 -13.06
C MET A 76 -7.23 2.74 -13.51
N ALA A 77 -7.47 3.92 -12.90
CA ALA A 77 -6.70 5.13 -13.21
C ALA A 77 -5.23 5.02 -12.75
N SER A 78 -5.00 4.64 -11.50
CA SER A 78 -3.67 4.47 -10.90
C SER A 78 -2.81 3.45 -11.66
N PHE A 79 -3.32 2.23 -11.90
CA PHE A 79 -2.54 1.19 -12.59
C PHE A 79 -2.52 1.37 -14.10
N GLY A 80 -3.59 1.94 -14.69
CA GLY A 80 -3.69 2.17 -16.13
C GLY A 80 -2.73 3.21 -16.64
N LEU A 81 -2.43 4.23 -15.83
CA LEU A 81 -1.32 5.12 -16.12
C LEU A 81 0.02 4.38 -15.97
N LEU A 82 0.27 3.79 -14.80
CA LEU A 82 1.59 3.25 -14.42
C LEU A 82 2.10 2.16 -15.38
N ALA A 83 1.23 1.28 -15.87
CA ALA A 83 1.62 0.11 -16.65
C ALA A 83 2.37 0.42 -17.96
N ASN A 84 2.05 1.53 -18.63
CA ASN A 84 2.66 1.90 -19.92
C ASN A 84 3.42 3.23 -19.89
N PHE A 85 3.54 3.89 -18.73
CA PHE A 85 4.09 5.24 -18.64
C PHE A 85 5.56 5.33 -19.06
N MET A 86 6.36 4.27 -18.89
CA MET A 86 7.73 4.21 -19.42
C MET A 86 7.77 4.36 -20.96
N VAL A 87 6.76 3.81 -21.66
CA VAL A 87 6.62 3.98 -23.10
C VAL A 87 6.18 5.42 -23.42
N TYR A 88 5.24 6.01 -22.66
CA TYR A 88 4.82 7.40 -22.86
C TYR A 88 5.99 8.40 -22.74
N LEU A 89 6.76 8.29 -21.66
CA LEU A 89 7.92 9.17 -21.39
C LEU A 89 8.98 9.09 -22.51
N THR A 90 9.25 7.88 -23.02
CA THR A 90 10.32 7.65 -24.01
C THR A 90 9.86 7.83 -25.46
N ARG A 91 8.57 7.58 -25.77
CA ARG A 91 8.00 7.62 -27.12
C ARG A 91 7.40 8.97 -27.50
N GLU A 92 6.63 9.60 -26.60
CA GLU A 92 5.89 10.84 -26.89
C GLU A 92 6.59 12.08 -26.32
N LEU A 93 7.21 11.98 -25.14
CA LEU A 93 8.01 13.06 -24.57
C LEU A 93 9.50 13.00 -24.97
N HIS A 94 9.91 11.99 -25.75
CA HIS A 94 11.30 11.77 -26.21
C HIS A 94 12.38 11.79 -25.10
N LEU A 95 12.03 11.43 -23.85
CA LEU A 95 12.99 11.41 -22.75
C LEU A 95 13.99 10.26 -22.90
N ASP A 96 15.21 10.49 -22.41
CA ASP A 96 16.22 9.46 -22.20
C ASP A 96 15.74 8.39 -21.22
N GLN A 97 16.17 7.14 -21.42
CA GLN A 97 15.70 6.01 -20.61
C GLN A 97 16.08 6.17 -19.13
N VAL A 98 17.21 6.82 -18.84
CA VAL A 98 17.67 7.13 -17.49
C VAL A 98 16.75 8.14 -16.80
N SER A 99 16.44 9.28 -17.41
CA SER A 99 15.53 10.27 -16.84
C SER A 99 14.10 9.75 -16.77
N ALA A 100 13.63 8.98 -17.76
CA ALA A 100 12.32 8.34 -17.71
C ALA A 100 12.21 7.34 -16.53
N ALA A 101 13.21 6.48 -16.35
CA ALA A 101 13.29 5.55 -15.22
C ALA A 101 13.44 6.29 -13.88
N ASN A 102 14.20 7.37 -13.82
CA ASN A 102 14.36 8.18 -12.60
C ASN A 102 13.08 8.93 -12.23
N ILE A 103 12.35 9.52 -13.19
CA ILE A 103 11.04 10.15 -12.97
C ILE A 103 10.05 9.11 -12.44
N LEU A 104 9.98 7.93 -13.05
CA LEU A 104 9.16 6.81 -12.58
C LEU A 104 9.51 6.36 -11.17
N ASN A 105 10.79 6.11 -10.89
CA ASN A 105 11.26 5.68 -9.58
C ASN A 105 11.02 6.75 -8.49
N LEU A 106 11.20 8.04 -8.80
CA LEU A 106 10.90 9.12 -7.86
C LEU A 106 9.39 9.26 -7.61
N TRP A 107 8.56 9.23 -8.66
CA TRP A 107 7.10 9.30 -8.55
C TRP A 107 6.51 8.11 -7.81
N PHE A 108 6.94 6.88 -8.12
CA PHE A 108 6.52 5.67 -7.42
C PHE A 108 7.04 5.65 -5.98
N GLY A 109 8.25 6.19 -5.74
CA GLY A 109 8.77 6.47 -4.40
C GLY A 109 7.82 7.31 -3.55
N VAL A 110 7.46 8.50 -4.04
CA VAL A 110 6.54 9.42 -3.35
C VAL A 110 5.14 8.80 -3.23
N SER A 111 4.62 8.18 -4.28
CA SER A 111 3.26 7.60 -4.32
C SER A 111 3.04 6.42 -3.37
N ASN A 112 4.11 5.69 -3.01
CA ASN A 112 4.05 4.62 -1.99
C ASN A 112 4.38 5.11 -0.57
N PHE A 113 5.04 6.26 -0.42
CA PHE A 113 5.22 6.90 0.89
C PHE A 113 4.01 7.73 1.33
N ALA A 114 3.34 8.41 0.40
CA ALA A 114 2.20 9.28 0.68
C ALA A 114 1.04 8.64 1.48
N PRO A 115 0.70 7.34 1.34
CA PRO A 115 -0.30 6.68 2.19
C PRO A 115 -0.02 6.74 3.69
N LEU A 116 1.26 6.76 4.12
CA LEU A 116 1.62 6.91 5.54
C LEU A 116 1.20 8.29 6.09
N LEU A 117 1.40 9.34 5.27
CA LEU A 117 0.98 10.70 5.60
C LEU A 117 -0.55 10.84 5.54
N GLY A 118 -1.19 10.23 4.55
CA GLY A 118 -2.65 10.21 4.42
C GLY A 118 -3.34 9.56 5.61
N ALA A 119 -2.85 8.40 6.06
CA ALA A 119 -3.34 7.72 7.27
C ALA A 119 -3.16 8.58 8.54
N PHE A 120 -1.99 9.20 8.71
CA PHE A 120 -1.75 10.10 9.84
C PHE A 120 -2.74 11.28 9.86
N ILE A 121 -3.05 11.85 8.69
CA ILE A 121 -4.00 12.96 8.54
C ILE A 121 -5.46 12.53 8.73
N SER A 122 -5.88 11.37 8.20
CA SER A 122 -7.23 10.83 8.41
C SER A 122 -7.52 10.56 9.87
N ASP A 123 -6.58 9.90 10.55
CA ASP A 123 -6.80 9.33 11.87
C ASP A 123 -6.56 10.37 12.98
N SER A 124 -5.75 11.41 12.73
CA SER A 124 -5.46 12.45 13.74
C SER A 124 -6.29 13.73 13.60
N TYR A 125 -6.82 14.07 12.41
CA TYR A 125 -7.41 15.40 12.17
C TYR A 125 -8.65 15.42 11.27
N VAL A 126 -8.62 14.75 10.12
CA VAL A 126 -9.56 15.03 9.01
C VAL A 126 -10.72 14.04 8.93
N GLY A 127 -10.53 12.79 9.38
CA GLY A 127 -11.49 11.69 9.22
C GLY A 127 -11.44 11.07 7.82
N ARG A 128 -11.61 9.74 7.76
CA ARG A 128 -11.41 8.91 6.55
C ARG A 128 -12.21 9.40 5.33
N PHE A 129 -13.50 9.67 5.48
CA PHE A 129 -14.35 10.15 4.37
C PHE A 129 -13.82 11.43 3.70
N ARG A 130 -13.41 12.42 4.49
CA ARG A 130 -12.89 13.70 3.97
C ARG A 130 -11.51 13.52 3.32
N THR A 131 -10.67 12.65 3.86
CA THR A 131 -9.37 12.31 3.27
C THR A 131 -9.51 11.59 1.94
N ILE A 132 -10.47 10.65 1.81
CA ILE A 132 -10.83 10.02 0.53
C ILE A 132 -11.36 11.08 -0.45
N ALA A 133 -12.30 11.92 -0.03
CA ALA A 133 -12.90 12.95 -0.89
C ALA A 133 -11.84 13.90 -1.49
N PHE A 134 -10.96 14.45 -0.64
CA PHE A 134 -9.85 15.29 -1.10
C PHE A 134 -8.87 14.50 -1.98
N GLY A 135 -8.55 13.27 -1.61
CA GLY A 135 -7.67 12.40 -2.37
C GLY A 135 -8.19 12.09 -3.77
N SER A 136 -9.48 11.78 -3.90
CA SER A 136 -10.13 11.53 -5.19
C SER A 136 -10.12 12.75 -6.10
N PHE A 137 -10.36 13.96 -5.56
CA PHE A 137 -10.22 15.20 -6.35
C PHE A 137 -8.78 15.46 -6.80
N ALA A 138 -7.77 15.21 -5.95
CA ALA A 138 -6.37 15.33 -6.32
C ALA A 138 -5.96 14.30 -7.40
N LEU A 139 -6.43 13.05 -7.29
CA LEU A 139 -6.27 12.02 -8.33
C LEU A 139 -6.91 12.44 -9.65
N PHE A 140 -8.14 12.96 -9.65
CA PHE A 140 -8.79 13.45 -10.86
C PHE A 140 -8.03 14.62 -11.50
N LEU A 141 -7.59 15.59 -10.72
CA LEU A 141 -6.77 16.71 -11.22
C LEU A 141 -5.45 16.21 -11.84
N GLY A 142 -4.75 15.29 -11.17
CA GLY A 142 -3.52 14.70 -11.70
C GLY A 142 -3.73 13.91 -12.98
N MET A 143 -4.78 13.07 -13.04
CA MET A 143 -5.19 12.35 -14.24
C MET A 143 -5.59 13.30 -15.38
N LEU A 144 -6.26 14.41 -15.07
CA LEU A 144 -6.63 15.43 -16.05
C LEU A 144 -5.39 16.14 -16.60
N THR A 145 -4.43 16.53 -15.74
CA THR A 145 -3.16 17.14 -16.18
C THR A 145 -2.39 16.21 -17.11
N VAL A 146 -2.27 14.92 -16.79
CA VAL A 146 -1.56 13.96 -17.65
C VAL A 146 -2.30 13.72 -18.98
N THR A 147 -3.62 13.60 -18.96
CA THR A 147 -4.43 13.52 -20.20
C THR A 147 -4.27 14.79 -21.05
N LEU A 148 -4.18 15.97 -20.44
CA LEU A 148 -3.90 17.23 -21.16
C LEU A 148 -2.49 17.24 -21.77
N THR A 149 -1.46 16.66 -21.12
CA THR A 149 -0.13 16.52 -21.75
C THR A 149 -0.13 15.60 -22.98
N ALA A 150 -1.04 14.62 -23.05
CA ALA A 150 -1.23 13.80 -24.25
C ALA A 150 -2.09 14.51 -25.33
N TRP A 151 -3.04 15.36 -24.93
CA TRP A 151 -4.03 15.95 -25.84
C TRP A 151 -3.62 17.29 -26.46
N LEU A 152 -3.01 18.20 -25.69
CA LEU A 152 -2.67 19.54 -26.17
C LEU A 152 -1.28 19.54 -26.84
N PRO A 153 -1.16 19.93 -28.13
CA PRO A 153 0.13 19.94 -28.84
C PRO A 153 1.19 20.87 -28.24
N GLU A 154 0.78 21.85 -27.43
CA GLU A 154 1.69 22.74 -26.70
C GLU A 154 2.35 22.05 -25.48
N LEU A 155 1.76 20.95 -24.99
CA LEU A 155 2.18 20.27 -23.76
C LEU A 155 3.07 19.04 -23.98
N HIS A 156 3.33 18.65 -25.23
CA HIS A 156 4.31 17.63 -25.62
C HIS A 156 5.25 18.15 -26.73
N PRO A 157 6.45 17.58 -26.93
CA PRO A 157 7.31 17.95 -28.06
C PRO A 157 6.68 17.51 -29.41
N PRO A 158 7.03 18.18 -30.53
CA PRO A 158 6.46 17.86 -31.84
C PRO A 158 6.84 16.44 -32.29
N GLN A 159 5.89 15.73 -32.92
CA GLN A 159 6.07 14.32 -33.29
C GLN A 159 7.32 14.08 -34.14
N CYS A 160 8.20 13.19 -33.67
CA CYS A 160 9.46 12.91 -34.35
C CYS A 160 9.21 12.08 -35.63
N THR A 161 9.46 12.67 -36.79
CA THR A 161 9.33 11.99 -38.09
C THR A 161 10.27 10.78 -38.16
N LYS A 162 9.83 9.68 -38.78
CA LYS A 162 10.58 8.39 -38.90
C LYS A 162 11.99 8.51 -39.50
N GLN A 163 12.33 9.62 -40.16
CA GLN A 163 13.69 9.95 -40.61
C GLN A 163 14.53 10.58 -39.48
N VAL A 164 14.00 11.60 -38.79
CA VAL A 164 14.67 12.24 -37.64
C VAL A 164 14.89 11.24 -36.49
N GLN A 165 13.92 10.35 -36.27
CA GLN A 165 14.02 9.27 -35.29
C GLN A 165 15.15 8.27 -35.62
N LYS A 166 15.45 8.04 -36.91
CA LYS A 166 16.62 7.24 -37.36
C LYS A 166 17.95 7.96 -37.16
N LEU A 167 17.98 9.29 -37.15
CA LEU A 167 19.18 10.08 -36.80
C LEU A 167 19.34 10.25 -35.28
N GLY A 168 18.36 9.86 -34.46
CA GLY A 168 18.38 10.06 -33.01
C GLY A 168 18.24 11.51 -32.56
N GLN A 169 17.79 12.41 -33.44
CA GLN A 169 17.74 13.87 -33.23
C GLN A 169 16.33 14.37 -32.86
N CYS A 170 15.57 13.60 -32.08
CA CYS A 170 14.27 14.04 -31.59
C CYS A 170 14.43 15.16 -30.55
N ILE A 171 13.58 16.20 -30.64
CA ILE A 171 13.58 17.30 -29.69
C ILE A 171 12.91 16.82 -28.39
N GLY A 172 13.64 16.90 -27.28
CA GLY A 172 13.13 16.58 -25.93
C GLY A 172 12.11 17.61 -25.42
N PRO A 173 11.48 17.37 -24.26
CA PRO A 173 10.41 18.21 -23.77
C PRO A 173 10.97 19.51 -23.17
N THR A 174 10.22 20.60 -23.29
CA THR A 174 10.62 21.87 -22.67
C THR A 174 10.48 21.81 -21.15
N LYS A 175 11.18 22.70 -20.43
CA LYS A 175 11.11 22.76 -18.96
C LYS A 175 9.69 23.00 -18.43
N THR A 176 8.83 23.69 -19.19
CA THR A 176 7.43 23.92 -18.84
C THR A 176 6.58 22.68 -19.06
N GLN A 177 6.74 21.97 -20.18
CA GLN A 177 6.08 20.68 -20.46
C GLN A 177 6.40 19.65 -19.37
N LEU A 178 7.70 19.49 -19.06
CA LEU A 178 8.15 18.59 -17.99
C LEU A 178 7.66 19.03 -16.59
N GLY A 179 7.59 20.34 -16.32
CA GLY A 179 7.05 20.88 -15.07
C GLY A 179 5.56 20.60 -14.89
N ILE A 180 4.77 20.70 -15.96
CA ILE A 180 3.33 20.39 -15.97
C ILE A 180 3.10 18.88 -15.77
N LEU A 181 3.91 18.04 -16.41
CA LEU A 181 3.90 16.59 -16.18
C LEU A 181 4.17 16.25 -14.71
N ILE A 182 5.25 16.81 -14.13
CA ILE A 182 5.63 16.58 -12.73
C ILE A 182 4.55 17.11 -11.76
N MET A 183 3.87 18.21 -12.09
CA MET A 183 2.71 18.71 -11.34
C MET A 183 1.56 17.69 -11.33
N GLY A 184 1.23 17.09 -12.50
CA GLY A 184 0.25 16.02 -12.61
C GLY A 184 0.63 14.79 -11.76
N LEU A 185 1.88 14.33 -11.86
CA LEU A 185 2.43 13.24 -11.03
C LEU A 185 2.38 13.56 -9.52
N GLY A 186 2.59 14.82 -9.13
CA GLY A 186 2.43 15.31 -7.77
C GLY A 186 1.00 15.20 -7.26
N PHE A 187 0.02 15.68 -8.04
CA PHE A 187 -1.41 15.55 -7.71
C PHE A 187 -1.86 14.07 -7.60
N LEU A 188 -1.39 13.20 -8.51
CA LEU A 188 -1.61 11.75 -8.43
C LEU A 188 -1.02 11.16 -7.13
N SER A 189 0.18 11.58 -6.74
CA SER A 189 0.85 11.11 -5.51
C SER A 189 0.05 11.50 -4.26
N ILE A 190 -0.41 12.75 -4.19
CA ILE A 190 -1.25 13.28 -3.10
C ILE A 190 -2.57 12.51 -3.03
N GLY A 191 -3.23 12.29 -4.17
CA GLY A 191 -4.51 11.60 -4.22
C GLY A 191 -4.42 10.11 -3.88
N SER A 192 -3.42 9.42 -4.43
CA SER A 192 -3.02 8.05 -4.04
C SER A 192 -2.79 7.96 -2.52
N GLY A 193 -2.09 8.95 -1.94
CA GLY A 193 -1.86 9.04 -0.51
C GLY A 193 -3.13 9.21 0.33
N GLY A 194 -4.13 9.95 -0.17
CA GLY A 194 -5.40 10.14 0.53
C GLY A 194 -6.36 8.95 0.46
N VAL A 195 -6.54 8.37 -0.75
CA VAL A 195 -7.54 7.31 -0.97
C VAL A 195 -7.07 5.96 -0.43
N ARG A 196 -5.87 5.50 -0.81
CA ARG A 196 -5.41 4.12 -0.58
C ARG A 196 -5.35 3.65 0.87
N PRO A 197 -4.94 4.45 1.88
CA PRO A 197 -4.95 4.01 3.27
C PRO A 197 -6.36 4.06 3.88
N CYS A 198 -7.25 4.90 3.35
CA CYS A 198 -8.56 5.17 3.93
C CYS A 198 -9.68 4.28 3.37
N SER A 199 -9.60 3.84 2.11
CA SER A 199 -10.74 3.23 1.41
C SER A 199 -11.15 1.86 1.95
N ILE A 200 -10.19 0.98 2.25
CA ILE A 200 -10.46 -0.33 2.89
C ILE A 200 -11.06 -0.13 4.29
N PRO A 201 -10.45 0.62 5.23
CA PRO A 201 -11.06 0.90 6.53
C PRO A 201 -12.45 1.54 6.41
N PHE A 202 -12.63 2.55 5.55
CA PHE A 202 -13.92 3.22 5.36
C PHE A 202 -15.02 2.29 4.82
N GLY A 203 -14.65 1.25 4.06
CA GLY A 203 -15.58 0.19 3.66
C GLY A 203 -15.94 -0.78 4.79
N VAL A 204 -14.99 -1.11 5.66
CA VAL A 204 -15.21 -1.91 6.88
C VAL A 204 -16.07 -1.16 7.90
N ASP A 205 -15.85 0.15 8.08
CA ASP A 205 -16.62 1.06 8.96
C ASP A 205 -18.13 1.10 8.63
N GLN A 206 -18.56 0.57 7.49
CA GLN A 206 -19.98 0.48 7.13
C GLN A 206 -20.69 -0.72 7.76
N PHE A 207 -19.98 -1.64 8.42
CA PHE A 207 -20.52 -2.86 9.03
C PHE A 207 -20.23 -2.89 10.53
N ASP A 208 -21.19 -3.34 11.34
CA ASP A 208 -21.02 -3.47 12.80
C ASP A 208 -20.27 -4.76 13.16
N PRO A 209 -19.02 -4.70 13.67
CA PRO A 209 -18.21 -5.88 13.97
C PRO A 209 -18.68 -6.65 15.22
N THR A 210 -19.59 -6.09 16.02
CA THR A 210 -20.20 -6.80 17.17
C THR A 210 -21.28 -7.79 16.72
N SER A 211 -21.88 -7.55 15.56
CA SER A 211 -22.96 -8.35 14.99
C SER A 211 -22.45 -9.50 14.10
N ASP A 212 -23.13 -10.66 14.12
CA ASP A 212 -22.81 -11.77 13.21
C ASP A 212 -23.01 -11.42 11.73
N GLU A 213 -24.03 -10.63 11.42
CA GLU A 213 -24.29 -10.17 10.05
C GLU A 213 -23.21 -9.21 9.56
N GLY A 214 -22.75 -8.28 10.41
CA GLY A 214 -21.66 -7.37 10.09
C GLY A 214 -20.32 -8.09 9.95
N ARG A 215 -19.98 -9.04 10.84
CA ARG A 215 -18.76 -9.88 10.69
C ARG A 215 -18.76 -10.67 9.37
N LYS A 216 -19.90 -11.25 8.98
CA LYS A 216 -20.07 -11.91 7.67
C LYS A 216 -19.98 -10.91 6.51
N GLY A 217 -20.53 -9.71 6.69
CA GLY A 217 -20.43 -8.59 5.76
C GLY A 217 -18.98 -8.16 5.49
N ILE A 218 -18.17 -7.99 6.53
CA ILE A 218 -16.75 -7.63 6.45
C ILE A 218 -15.94 -8.71 5.71
N ASN A 219 -16.13 -9.99 6.03
CA ASN A 219 -15.45 -11.07 5.32
C ASN A 219 -15.85 -11.13 3.83
N SER A 220 -17.12 -10.89 3.51
CA SER A 220 -17.60 -10.80 2.14
C SER A 220 -17.10 -9.53 1.42
N PHE A 221 -16.93 -8.41 2.14
CA PHE A 221 -16.33 -7.18 1.63
C PHE A 221 -14.92 -7.44 1.09
N PHE A 222 -14.05 -8.11 1.87
CA PHE A 222 -12.71 -8.44 1.42
C PHE A 222 -12.71 -9.35 0.19
N ASN A 223 -13.57 -10.37 0.15
CA ASN A 223 -13.68 -11.26 -1.00
C ASN A 223 -14.10 -10.51 -2.29
N TRP A 224 -15.10 -9.63 -2.20
CA TRP A 224 -15.51 -8.79 -3.32
C TRP A 224 -14.42 -7.79 -3.73
N TYR A 225 -13.78 -7.12 -2.77
CA TYR A 225 -12.68 -6.19 -2.99
C TYR A 225 -11.53 -6.84 -3.78
N TYR A 226 -11.04 -8.00 -3.33
CA TYR A 226 -9.95 -8.70 -4.03
C TYR A 226 -10.38 -9.24 -5.40
N THR A 227 -11.66 -9.61 -5.56
CA THR A 227 -12.21 -10.06 -6.85
C THR A 227 -12.28 -8.92 -7.87
N THR A 228 -12.85 -7.75 -7.50
CA THR A 228 -12.91 -6.59 -8.41
C THR A 228 -11.52 -6.02 -8.68
N PHE A 229 -10.64 -5.96 -7.68
CA PHE A 229 -9.24 -5.57 -7.83
C PHE A 229 -8.49 -6.45 -8.84
N THR A 230 -8.63 -7.77 -8.75
CA THR A 230 -7.95 -8.71 -9.67
C THR A 230 -8.48 -8.57 -11.09
N MET A 231 -9.81 -8.49 -11.26
CA MET A 231 -10.44 -8.30 -12.57
C MET A 231 -10.03 -6.97 -13.22
N ILE A 232 -10.06 -5.86 -12.46
CA ILE A 232 -9.71 -4.55 -13.01
C ILE A 232 -8.21 -4.45 -13.32
N LEU A 233 -7.33 -5.07 -12.52
CA LEU A 233 -5.89 -5.13 -12.82
C LEU A 233 -5.62 -5.86 -14.14
N LEU A 234 -6.25 -7.01 -14.38
CA LEU A 234 -6.13 -7.76 -15.64
C LEU A 234 -6.67 -6.95 -16.83
N PHE A 235 -7.87 -6.38 -16.72
CA PHE A 235 -8.45 -5.53 -17.76
C PHE A 235 -7.55 -4.33 -18.09
N THR A 236 -6.99 -3.69 -17.06
CA THR A 236 -6.12 -2.53 -17.18
C THR A 236 -4.81 -2.88 -17.89
N GLN A 237 -4.11 -3.91 -17.41
CA GLN A 237 -2.81 -4.35 -17.94
C GLN A 237 -2.87 -4.89 -19.38
N THR A 238 -4.06 -5.26 -19.86
CA THR A 238 -4.28 -5.76 -21.23
C THR A 238 -4.94 -4.73 -22.14
N ILE A 239 -6.19 -4.36 -21.87
CA ILE A 239 -7.03 -3.55 -22.77
C ILE A 239 -6.66 -2.06 -22.70
N VAL A 240 -6.49 -1.49 -21.51
CA VAL A 240 -6.13 -0.06 -21.38
C VAL A 240 -4.73 0.19 -21.92
N VAL A 241 -3.76 -0.68 -21.61
CA VAL A 241 -2.40 -0.62 -22.16
C VAL A 241 -2.37 -0.83 -23.68
N TYR A 242 -3.22 -1.70 -24.24
CA TYR A 242 -3.35 -1.87 -25.70
C TYR A 242 -3.87 -0.60 -26.38
N ILE A 243 -4.90 0.04 -25.82
CA ILE A 243 -5.44 1.32 -26.31
C ILE A 243 -4.36 2.42 -26.27
N GLN A 244 -3.53 2.45 -25.24
CA GLN A 244 -2.42 3.41 -25.11
C GLN A 244 -1.31 3.22 -26.17
N ASP A 245 -0.76 2.01 -26.33
CA ASP A 245 0.37 1.78 -27.26
C ASP A 245 -0.05 1.72 -28.74
N SER A 246 -1.30 1.28 -29.02
CA SER A 246 -1.76 0.89 -30.36
C SER A 246 -2.87 1.77 -30.95
N VAL A 247 -3.64 2.50 -30.14
CA VAL A 247 -4.78 3.31 -30.61
C VAL A 247 -4.53 4.81 -30.43
N SER A 248 -4.44 5.29 -29.19
CA SER A 248 -4.13 6.70 -28.88
C SER A 248 -3.90 6.90 -27.38
N TRP A 249 -2.84 7.63 -27.03
CA TRP A 249 -2.59 8.10 -25.66
C TRP A 249 -3.71 8.99 -25.11
N VAL A 250 -4.34 9.82 -25.96
CA VAL A 250 -5.43 10.71 -25.56
C VAL A 250 -6.63 9.90 -25.07
N ILE A 251 -6.97 8.82 -25.78
CA ILE A 251 -8.05 7.91 -25.37
C ILE A 251 -7.59 7.05 -24.18
N GLY A 252 -6.36 6.57 -24.22
CA GLY A 252 -5.76 5.68 -23.22
C GLY A 252 -5.53 6.29 -21.83
N PHE A 253 -5.42 7.63 -21.72
CA PHE A 253 -5.46 8.35 -20.44
C PHE A 253 -6.84 8.99 -20.18
N GLY A 254 -7.51 9.52 -21.22
CA GLY A 254 -8.81 10.16 -21.10
C GLY A 254 -9.94 9.24 -20.62
N MET A 255 -9.95 7.96 -21.03
CA MET A 255 -10.92 6.98 -20.53
C MET A 255 -10.77 6.79 -19.01
N PRO A 256 -9.59 6.45 -18.45
CA PRO A 256 -9.41 6.43 -17.00
C PRO A 256 -9.69 7.76 -16.29
N THR A 257 -9.36 8.93 -16.89
CA THR A 257 -9.73 10.24 -16.32
C THR A 257 -11.26 10.40 -16.17
N MET A 258 -12.05 10.00 -17.18
CA MET A 258 -13.51 10.08 -17.13
C MET A 258 -14.11 9.07 -16.14
N CYS A 259 -13.52 7.87 -16.03
CA CYS A 259 -13.89 6.92 -14.99
C CYS A 259 -13.58 7.45 -13.58
N MET A 260 -12.49 8.19 -13.38
CA MET A 260 -12.18 8.85 -12.11
C MET A 260 -13.16 10.00 -11.79
N LEU A 261 -13.67 10.71 -12.80
CA LEU A 261 -14.75 11.69 -12.59
C LEU A 261 -16.06 11.00 -12.14
N PHE A 262 -16.43 9.90 -12.79
CA PHE A 262 -17.59 9.09 -12.42
C PHE A 262 -17.42 8.45 -11.02
N SER A 263 -16.21 8.04 -10.66
CA SER A 263 -15.82 7.58 -9.31
C SER A 263 -16.20 8.58 -8.23
N ILE A 264 -15.82 9.85 -8.41
CA ILE A 264 -16.14 10.95 -7.48
C ILE A 264 -17.67 11.12 -7.37
N ILE A 265 -18.38 11.13 -8.50
CA ILE A 265 -19.84 11.29 -8.52
C ILE A 265 -20.53 10.15 -7.74
N LEU A 266 -20.15 8.89 -7.99
CA LEU A 266 -20.66 7.74 -7.23
C LEU A 266 -20.35 7.85 -5.73
N PHE A 267 -19.11 8.21 -5.38
CA PHE A 267 -18.70 8.35 -3.99
C PHE A 267 -19.56 9.39 -3.25
N PHE A 268 -19.80 10.55 -3.86
CA PHE A 268 -20.62 11.61 -3.25
C PHE A 268 -22.12 11.29 -3.21
N ILE A 269 -22.67 10.52 -4.15
CA ILE A 269 -24.07 10.05 -4.07
C ILE A 269 -24.30 9.22 -2.79
N GLY A 270 -23.33 8.39 -2.40
CA GLY A 270 -23.39 7.58 -1.18
C GLY A 270 -23.31 8.36 0.15
N THR A 271 -22.96 9.65 0.15
CA THR A 271 -22.70 10.45 1.38
C THR A 271 -23.82 10.40 2.42
N LYS A 272 -25.09 10.29 1.99
CA LYS A 272 -26.24 10.20 2.90
C LYS A 272 -26.38 8.85 3.60
N ILE A 273 -25.74 7.80 3.06
CA ILE A 273 -25.82 6.41 3.52
C ILE A 273 -24.64 6.06 4.45
N TYR A 274 -23.47 6.68 4.23
CA TYR A 274 -22.25 6.30 4.94
C TYR A 274 -22.26 6.59 6.46
N VAL A 275 -21.76 5.62 7.22
CA VAL A 275 -21.20 5.83 8.56
C VAL A 275 -19.92 6.64 8.43
N HIS A 276 -19.70 7.56 9.36
CA HIS A 276 -18.53 8.43 9.43
C HIS A 276 -17.92 8.32 10.82
N GLU A 277 -16.89 7.49 10.96
CA GLU A 277 -16.19 7.37 12.24
C GLU A 277 -15.37 8.61 12.60
N LYS A 278 -15.17 8.79 13.90
CA LYS A 278 -14.37 9.90 14.45
C LYS A 278 -12.87 9.61 14.29
N ALA A 279 -12.07 10.67 14.29
CA ALA A 279 -10.62 10.58 14.27
C ALA A 279 -10.10 10.11 15.65
N GLU A 280 -9.73 8.83 15.75
CA GLU A 280 -9.00 8.27 16.89
C GLU A 280 -7.49 8.41 16.65
N GLY A 281 -6.83 9.24 17.48
CA GLY A 281 -5.50 9.79 17.18
C GLY A 281 -4.40 8.76 16.88
N SER A 282 -3.53 9.09 15.92
CA SER A 282 -2.62 8.10 15.31
C SER A 282 -1.68 7.39 16.30
N PRO A 283 -1.57 6.03 16.23
CA PRO A 283 -0.61 5.25 17.00
C PRO A 283 0.87 5.63 16.78
N LEU A 284 1.20 6.35 15.69
CA LEU A 284 2.54 6.93 15.49
C LEU A 284 2.94 7.88 16.63
N SER A 285 1.97 8.58 17.24
CA SER A 285 2.20 9.46 18.40
C SER A 285 2.79 8.70 19.59
N GLY A 286 2.32 7.48 19.85
CA GLY A 286 2.85 6.62 20.92
C GLY A 286 4.31 6.19 20.70
N ILE A 287 4.71 5.96 19.44
CA ILE A 287 6.11 5.65 19.09
C ILE A 287 7.00 6.85 19.42
N PHE A 288 6.62 8.05 18.98
CA PHE A 288 7.40 9.27 19.23
C PHE A 288 7.42 9.65 20.71
N GLN A 289 6.34 9.38 21.46
CA GLN A 289 6.29 9.54 22.92
C GLN A 289 7.34 8.66 23.61
N VAL A 290 7.35 7.35 23.35
CA VAL A 290 8.33 6.40 23.92
C VAL A 290 9.76 6.79 23.57
N LEU A 291 10.05 7.15 22.32
CA LEU A 291 11.38 7.59 21.90
C LEU A 291 11.79 8.90 22.59
N SER A 292 10.87 9.86 22.75
CA SER A 292 11.13 11.13 23.45
C SER A 292 11.37 10.92 24.95
N ALA A 293 10.58 10.08 25.61
CA ALA A 293 10.73 9.74 27.02
C ALA A 293 12.04 8.98 27.29
N ALA A 294 12.37 7.97 26.47
CA ALA A 294 13.64 7.24 26.56
C ALA A 294 14.86 8.15 26.35
N TYR A 295 14.78 9.10 25.42
CA TYR A 295 15.85 10.09 25.18
C TYR A 295 16.00 11.05 26.36
N LYS A 296 14.91 11.61 26.89
CA LYS A 296 14.94 12.50 28.07
C LYS A 296 15.50 11.80 29.31
N LYS A 297 15.15 10.52 29.50
CA LYS A 297 15.62 9.68 30.62
C LYS A 297 16.94 8.95 30.31
N HIS A 298 17.62 9.27 29.20
CA HIS A 298 18.82 8.54 28.73
C HIS A 298 19.98 8.58 29.73
N GLY A 299 20.25 9.72 30.37
CA GLY A 299 21.39 9.89 31.29
C GLY A 299 21.28 9.10 32.61
N ILE A 300 20.11 8.57 32.92
CA ILE A 300 19.82 7.94 34.23
C ILE A 300 20.36 6.50 34.24
N LYS A 301 21.15 6.14 35.26
CA LYS A 301 21.56 4.75 35.49
C LYS A 301 20.34 3.98 36.01
N LEU A 302 20.06 2.80 35.45
CA LEU A 302 19.08 1.91 36.10
C LEU A 302 19.68 1.43 37.42
N PRO A 303 18.97 1.52 38.55
CA PRO A 303 19.40 0.86 39.77
C PRO A 303 19.36 -0.65 39.56
N LEU A 304 20.50 -1.31 39.77
CA LEU A 304 20.65 -2.77 39.72
C LEU A 304 20.54 -3.37 41.13
N ASP A 305 20.98 -2.63 42.14
CA ASP A 305 21.13 -3.08 43.52
C ASP A 305 20.34 -2.16 44.45
N SER A 306 19.04 -2.40 44.57
CA SER A 306 18.17 -1.74 45.54
C SER A 306 17.03 -2.69 45.90
N GLU A 307 16.75 -2.87 47.20
CA GLU A 307 15.80 -3.87 47.71
C GLU A 307 14.36 -3.63 47.21
N VAL A 308 14.05 -2.37 46.90
CA VAL A 308 12.90 -2.01 46.06
C VAL A 308 13.42 -1.77 44.64
N GLY A 309 13.05 -2.67 43.72
CA GLY A 309 13.37 -2.54 42.29
C GLY A 309 12.69 -1.31 41.63
N PRO A 310 13.20 -0.84 40.47
CA PRO A 310 12.67 0.35 39.82
C PRO A 310 11.18 0.21 39.46
N ILE A 311 10.37 1.17 39.90
CA ILE A 311 8.93 1.20 39.64
C ILE A 311 8.70 1.58 38.16
N PHE A 312 8.09 0.65 37.42
CA PHE A 312 7.69 0.85 36.03
C PHE A 312 6.19 1.16 35.94
N TYR A 313 5.83 2.07 35.04
CA TYR A 313 4.44 2.49 34.83
C TYR A 313 3.66 1.45 34.03
N ASP A 314 2.81 0.70 34.75
CA ASP A 314 2.04 -0.43 34.25
C ASP A 314 0.53 -0.26 34.53
N PRO A 315 -0.14 0.70 33.86
CA PRO A 315 -1.55 0.98 34.07
C PRO A 315 -2.44 -0.20 33.61
N PRO A 316 -3.61 -0.42 34.24
CA PRO A 316 -4.56 -1.44 33.80
C PRO A 316 -5.03 -1.18 32.37
N LEU A 317 -5.16 -2.26 31.59
CA LEU A 317 -5.51 -2.21 30.17
C LEU A 317 -6.89 -1.55 29.97
N LYS A 318 -6.95 -0.57 29.06
CA LYS A 318 -8.19 0.09 28.63
C LYS A 318 -8.53 -0.34 27.21
N GLY A 319 -9.72 -0.91 27.01
CA GLY A 319 -10.24 -1.28 25.69
C GLY A 319 -9.77 -2.65 25.18
N ILE A 320 -9.74 -2.80 23.85
CA ILE A 320 -9.72 -4.08 23.11
C ILE A 320 -8.32 -4.74 23.07
N VAL A 321 -7.44 -4.45 24.05
CA VAL A 321 -6.07 -4.98 24.08
C VAL A 321 -6.05 -6.35 24.77
N LEU A 322 -6.21 -7.41 23.98
CA LEU A 322 -6.32 -8.81 24.43
C LEU A 322 -5.01 -9.44 24.92
N THR A 323 -3.86 -8.75 24.86
CA THR A 323 -2.57 -9.34 25.27
C THR A 323 -1.63 -8.28 25.85
N LYS A 324 -1.21 -8.51 27.10
CA LYS A 324 -0.18 -7.72 27.79
C LYS A 324 1.21 -8.27 27.45
N PHE A 325 2.17 -7.40 27.15
CA PHE A 325 3.57 -7.81 26.98
C PHE A 325 4.35 -7.76 28.29
N PRO A 326 5.11 -8.81 28.66
CA PRO A 326 6.03 -8.74 29.80
C PRO A 326 7.22 -7.82 29.48
N LEU A 327 7.75 -7.13 30.50
CA LEU A 327 8.88 -6.22 30.35
C LEU A 327 10.15 -7.01 29.95
N THR A 328 10.64 -6.80 28.74
CA THR A 328 11.83 -7.52 28.26
C THR A 328 13.14 -6.82 28.62
N ASN A 329 14.20 -7.60 28.80
CA ASN A 329 15.57 -7.09 28.96
C ASN A 329 16.21 -6.66 27.62
N ASN A 330 15.57 -6.89 26.48
CA ASN A 330 16.05 -6.43 25.19
C ASN A 330 15.89 -4.91 25.04
N TYR A 331 16.89 -4.23 24.45
CA TYR A 331 16.89 -2.78 24.26
C TYR A 331 16.63 -1.96 25.55
N ARG A 332 17.32 -2.28 26.66
CA ARG A 332 17.15 -1.67 28.01
C ARG A 332 17.05 -0.14 28.06
N PHE A 333 17.61 0.59 27.08
CA PHE A 333 17.48 2.05 27.02
C PHE A 333 16.03 2.53 26.85
N LEU A 334 15.16 1.72 26.23
CA LEU A 334 13.73 2.02 26.08
C LEU A 334 12.95 1.79 27.37
N ASN A 335 13.36 0.86 28.23
CA ASN A 335 12.73 0.62 29.55
C ASN A 335 12.71 1.90 30.40
N LYS A 336 13.68 2.82 30.19
CA LYS A 336 13.73 4.12 30.87
C LYS A 336 12.50 5.01 30.57
N ALA A 337 11.81 4.83 29.44
CA ALA A 337 10.58 5.56 29.14
C ALA A 337 9.41 5.19 30.06
N ALA A 338 9.41 3.98 30.61
CA ALA A 338 8.41 3.49 31.56
C ALA A 338 8.83 3.63 33.02
N MET A 339 10.04 4.10 33.32
CA MET A 339 10.51 4.30 34.69
C MET A 339 9.89 5.57 35.29
N VAL A 340 9.20 5.44 36.41
CA VAL A 340 8.72 6.57 37.23
C VAL A 340 9.92 7.14 38.01
N LEU A 341 10.08 8.46 38.03
CA LEU A 341 11.22 9.13 38.69
C LEU A 341 10.80 10.13 39.78
N GLU A 342 9.71 10.83 39.54
CA GLU A 342 9.15 11.88 40.39
C GLU A 342 7.69 11.47 40.62
N GLU A 343 7.17 11.54 41.85
CA GLU A 343 5.77 11.16 42.13
C GLU A 343 4.79 12.03 41.32
N ASP A 344 5.18 13.28 41.06
CA ASP A 344 4.51 14.25 40.18
C ASP A 344 4.39 13.83 38.69
N GLU A 345 5.05 12.74 38.23
CA GLU A 345 4.79 12.18 36.89
C GLU A 345 3.42 11.47 36.82
N LEU A 346 2.82 11.15 37.97
CA LEU A 346 1.52 10.50 38.12
C LEU A 346 0.50 11.45 38.76
N LYS A 347 -0.74 11.41 38.27
CA LYS A 347 -1.87 12.03 38.96
C LYS A 347 -2.36 11.12 40.10
N PRO A 348 -3.15 11.65 41.06
CA PRO A 348 -3.79 10.85 42.12
C PRO A 348 -4.71 9.72 41.62
N ASP A 349 -5.12 9.72 40.34
CA ASP A 349 -5.90 8.65 39.71
C ASP A 349 -5.03 7.53 39.07
N GLY A 350 -3.71 7.59 39.25
CA GLY A 350 -2.74 6.68 38.65
C GLY A 350 -2.52 6.89 37.16
N THR A 351 -3.03 7.97 36.55
CA THR A 351 -2.75 8.29 35.14
C THR A 351 -1.52 9.19 35.00
N CYS A 352 -0.70 8.94 33.98
CA CYS A 352 0.46 9.77 33.66
C CYS A 352 0.07 11.25 33.40
N VAL A 353 0.83 12.18 33.97
CA VAL A 353 0.65 13.63 33.76
C VAL A 353 1.09 14.04 32.35
N ASN A 354 2.19 13.48 31.85
CA ASN A 354 2.75 13.82 30.54
C ASN A 354 3.24 12.59 29.76
N PRO A 355 2.51 12.14 28.71
CA PRO A 355 2.89 11.02 27.86
C PRO A 355 4.26 11.17 27.14
N TRP A 356 4.78 12.39 27.03
CA TRP A 356 6.11 12.66 26.45
C TRP A 356 7.25 12.58 27.47
N ARG A 357 6.98 12.15 28.70
CA ARG A 357 7.96 11.97 29.79
C ARG A 357 7.84 10.59 30.45
N LEU A 358 6.63 10.04 30.55
CA LEU A 358 6.34 8.71 31.08
C LEU A 358 5.38 7.96 30.12
N CYS A 359 5.73 6.73 29.75
CA CYS A 359 4.95 5.87 28.86
C CYS A 359 4.67 4.51 29.53
N ALA A 360 3.62 3.79 29.13
CA ALA A 360 3.30 2.48 29.71
C ALA A 360 4.28 1.39 29.23
N ILE A 361 4.55 0.36 30.07
CA ILE A 361 5.37 -0.81 29.68
C ILE A 361 4.92 -1.40 28.33
N GLN A 362 3.60 -1.55 28.15
CA GLN A 362 2.98 -2.03 26.91
C GLN A 362 3.50 -1.26 25.68
N GLN A 363 3.45 0.08 25.70
CA GLN A 363 3.91 0.93 24.60
C GLN A 363 5.42 0.78 24.34
N VAL A 364 6.20 0.55 25.40
CA VAL A 364 7.65 0.34 25.31
C VAL A 364 7.99 -0.99 24.62
N GLU A 365 7.33 -2.08 24.99
CA GLU A 365 7.50 -3.39 24.33
C GLU A 365 7.02 -3.37 22.88
N GLU A 366 5.97 -2.63 22.58
CA GLU A 366 5.44 -2.46 21.24
C GLU A 366 6.46 -1.74 20.32
N VAL A 367 7.12 -0.69 20.81
CA VAL A 367 8.22 0.00 20.09
C VAL A 367 9.47 -0.89 19.95
N LYS A 368 9.81 -1.72 20.96
CA LYS A 368 10.88 -2.73 20.82
C LYS A 368 10.57 -3.73 19.70
N CYS A 369 9.32 -4.16 19.59
CA CYS A 369 8.88 -5.09 18.55
C CYS A 369 9.10 -4.49 17.14
N LEU A 370 8.77 -3.21 16.94
CA LEU A 370 9.08 -2.49 15.71
C LEU A 370 10.58 -2.47 15.41
N ILE A 371 11.41 -2.09 16.40
CA ILE A 371 12.87 -1.98 16.23
C ILE A 371 13.50 -3.34 15.88
N ARG A 372 12.99 -4.45 16.43
CA ARG A 372 13.43 -5.81 16.10
C ARG A 372 13.14 -6.19 14.64
N ILE A 373 12.13 -5.58 14.01
CA ILE A 373 11.70 -5.87 12.64
C ILE A 373 12.51 -5.07 11.60
N ILE A 374 13.03 -3.88 11.94
CA ILE A 374 13.77 -2.99 11.02
C ILE A 374 14.88 -3.71 10.21
N PRO A 375 15.72 -4.60 10.78
CA PRO A 375 16.77 -5.28 10.02
C PRO A 375 16.25 -6.25 8.93
N ILE A 376 15.06 -6.82 9.12
CA ILE A 376 14.40 -7.70 8.14
C ILE A 376 13.65 -6.87 7.10
N TRP A 377 12.97 -5.80 7.54
CA TRP A 377 12.31 -4.83 6.66
C TRP A 377 13.30 -4.17 5.67
N SER A 378 14.47 -3.75 6.15
CA SER A 378 15.54 -3.18 5.31
C SER A 378 16.09 -4.15 4.27
N ALA A 379 16.21 -5.44 4.60
CA ALA A 379 16.56 -6.47 3.62
C ALA A 379 15.47 -6.67 2.56
N GLY A 380 14.20 -6.47 2.94
CA GLY A 380 13.07 -6.39 2.02
C GLY A 380 13.25 -5.31 0.96
N ILE A 381 13.65 -4.09 1.36
CA ILE A 381 13.87 -2.94 0.44
C ILE A 381 14.79 -3.30 -0.71
N ILE A 382 15.97 -3.86 -0.44
CA ILE A 382 16.97 -4.15 -1.48
C ILE A 382 16.46 -5.24 -2.43
N SER A 383 15.72 -6.24 -1.93
CA SER A 383 15.17 -7.31 -2.75
C SER A 383 14.07 -6.86 -3.74
N LEU A 384 13.41 -5.73 -3.45
CA LEU A 384 12.39 -5.11 -4.31
C LEU A 384 13.00 -4.25 -5.44
N ILE A 385 14.31 -3.94 -5.41
CA ILE A 385 14.97 -3.21 -6.52
C ILE A 385 14.85 -3.97 -7.84
N ALA A 386 14.92 -5.31 -7.81
CA ALA A 386 14.71 -6.13 -9.00
C ALA A 386 13.31 -5.92 -9.62
N MET A 387 12.28 -5.73 -8.80
CA MET A 387 10.91 -5.47 -9.25
C MET A 387 10.75 -4.10 -9.90
N THR A 388 11.43 -3.05 -9.43
CA THR A 388 11.31 -1.71 -10.06
C THR A 388 11.89 -1.69 -11.49
N GLN A 389 12.73 -2.68 -11.85
CA GLN A 389 13.22 -2.86 -13.22
C GLN A 389 12.16 -3.44 -14.18
N GLN A 390 11.08 -4.04 -13.66
CA GLN A 390 10.00 -4.63 -14.46
C GLN A 390 9.19 -3.57 -15.20
N GLY A 391 8.85 -2.46 -14.53
CA GLY A 391 8.14 -1.32 -15.10
C GLY A 391 9.02 -0.28 -15.82
N THR A 392 10.34 -0.47 -15.80
CA THR A 392 11.31 0.44 -16.43
C THR A 392 12.10 -0.27 -17.53
N PHE A 393 13.33 -0.72 -17.26
CA PHE A 393 14.22 -1.25 -18.30
C PHE A 393 13.70 -2.53 -18.97
N THR A 394 12.89 -3.35 -18.31
CA THR A 394 12.28 -4.54 -18.94
C THR A 394 11.28 -4.15 -20.05
N VAL A 395 10.54 -3.05 -19.85
CA VAL A 395 9.68 -2.46 -20.90
C VAL A 395 10.56 -1.91 -22.03
N SER A 396 11.69 -1.29 -21.70
CA SER A 396 12.65 -0.78 -22.69
C SER A 396 13.29 -1.92 -23.52
N GLN A 397 13.61 -3.06 -22.90
CA GLN A 397 14.03 -4.27 -23.62
C GLN A 397 12.94 -4.75 -24.58
N ALA A 398 11.69 -4.82 -24.13
CA ALA A 398 10.55 -5.26 -24.94
C ALA A 398 10.32 -4.35 -26.16
N LEU A 399 10.55 -3.04 -26.05
CA LEU A 399 10.53 -2.11 -27.19
C LEU A 399 11.62 -2.38 -28.25
N LYS A 400 12.67 -3.14 -27.91
CA LYS A 400 13.81 -3.49 -28.77
C LYS A 400 13.85 -4.99 -29.12
N MET A 401 12.70 -5.67 -29.02
CA MET A 401 12.47 -7.08 -29.36
C MET A 401 11.25 -7.22 -30.27
N ASP A 402 11.11 -8.37 -30.93
CA ASP A 402 9.94 -8.63 -31.75
C ASP A 402 8.72 -8.95 -30.88
N ARG A 403 7.72 -8.07 -30.91
CA ARG A 403 6.50 -8.14 -30.08
C ARG A 403 5.33 -8.84 -30.78
N HIS A 404 5.51 -9.37 -32.00
CA HIS A 404 4.42 -10.03 -32.72
C HIS A 404 4.08 -11.42 -32.13
N LEU A 405 2.79 -11.70 -32.04
CA LEU A 405 2.24 -13.00 -31.66
C LEU A 405 1.37 -13.51 -32.82
N GLY A 406 2.03 -14.07 -33.84
CA GLY A 406 1.42 -14.33 -35.14
C GLY A 406 1.34 -13.08 -36.03
N PRO A 407 0.68 -13.17 -37.20
CA PRO A 407 0.82 -12.17 -38.27
C PRO A 407 0.01 -10.87 -38.07
N HIS A 408 -0.86 -10.80 -37.06
CA HIS A 408 -1.86 -9.71 -36.94
C HIS A 408 -1.94 -9.06 -35.55
N PHE A 409 -1.19 -9.55 -34.55
CA PHE A 409 -1.23 -9.00 -33.19
C PHE A 409 0.17 -8.67 -32.69
N GLN A 410 0.33 -7.48 -32.13
CA GLN A 410 1.56 -7.01 -31.49
C GLN A 410 1.28 -6.74 -30.01
N ILE A 411 2.04 -7.40 -29.12
CA ILE A 411 1.89 -7.28 -27.67
C ILE A 411 2.39 -5.89 -27.22
N PRO A 412 1.61 -5.08 -26.50
CA PRO A 412 2.09 -3.81 -25.93
C PRO A 412 3.29 -3.98 -25.00
N ALA A 413 4.31 -3.13 -25.09
CA ALA A 413 5.55 -3.33 -24.32
C ALA A 413 5.35 -3.26 -22.79
N GLY A 414 4.45 -2.39 -22.31
CA GLY A 414 4.09 -2.31 -20.89
C GLY A 414 3.35 -3.54 -20.35
N SER A 415 2.61 -4.28 -21.20
CA SER A 415 1.79 -5.42 -20.75
C SER A 415 2.61 -6.69 -20.47
N MET A 416 3.93 -6.69 -20.74
CA MET A 416 4.80 -7.83 -20.43
C MET A 416 4.79 -8.23 -18.94
N GLY A 417 4.47 -7.30 -18.02
CA GLY A 417 4.30 -7.60 -16.60
C GLY A 417 3.22 -8.65 -16.29
N VAL A 418 2.25 -8.87 -17.20
CA VAL A 418 1.19 -9.88 -17.05
C VAL A 418 1.74 -11.31 -16.89
N ILE A 419 2.94 -11.61 -17.40
CA ILE A 419 3.57 -12.93 -17.22
C ILE A 419 3.84 -13.23 -15.73
N SER A 420 4.24 -12.22 -14.94
CA SER A 420 4.41 -12.38 -13.49
C SER A 420 3.06 -12.63 -12.81
N PHE A 421 2.01 -11.88 -13.16
CA PHE A 421 0.67 -12.05 -12.59
C PHE A 421 0.05 -13.43 -12.91
N ILE A 422 0.24 -13.94 -14.14
CA ILE A 422 -0.15 -15.31 -14.50
C ILE A 422 0.63 -16.33 -13.66
N THR A 423 1.94 -16.13 -13.49
CA THR A 423 2.79 -17.01 -12.67
C THR A 423 2.30 -17.05 -11.21
N ILE A 424 1.99 -15.90 -10.61
CA ILE A 424 1.43 -15.80 -9.25
C ILE A 424 0.06 -16.49 -9.17
N GLY A 425 -0.83 -16.21 -10.13
CA GLY A 425 -2.19 -16.78 -10.17
C GLY A 425 -2.22 -18.30 -10.29
N LEU A 426 -1.26 -18.90 -11.01
CA LEU A 426 -1.10 -20.35 -11.11
C LEU A 426 -0.34 -20.94 -9.91
N TRP A 427 0.65 -20.23 -9.37
CA TRP A 427 1.49 -20.73 -8.28
C TRP A 427 0.79 -20.72 -6.92
N LEU A 428 -0.03 -19.72 -6.59
CA LEU A 428 -0.64 -19.64 -5.25
C LEU A 428 -1.59 -20.81 -4.93
N PRO A 429 -2.52 -21.23 -5.83
CA PRO A 429 -3.33 -22.42 -5.60
C PRO A 429 -2.49 -23.70 -5.49
N PHE A 430 -1.40 -23.80 -6.26
CA PHE A 430 -0.49 -24.94 -6.19
C PHE A 430 0.28 -24.99 -4.86
N TYR A 431 0.82 -23.84 -4.45
CA TYR A 431 1.58 -23.67 -3.21
C TYR A 431 0.71 -24.03 -2.01
N ASP A 432 -0.48 -23.46 -1.89
CA ASP A 432 -1.38 -23.71 -0.77
C ASP A 432 -1.88 -25.18 -0.76
N ARG A 433 -2.41 -25.67 -1.88
CA ARG A 433 -3.05 -26.99 -1.91
C ARG A 433 -2.06 -28.14 -1.80
N PHE A 434 -0.93 -28.07 -2.51
CA PHE A 434 0.03 -29.18 -2.62
C PHE A 434 1.29 -28.94 -1.82
N LEU A 435 1.94 -27.77 -1.95
CA LEU A 435 3.27 -27.56 -1.37
C LEU A 435 3.20 -27.40 0.16
N VAL A 436 2.27 -26.62 0.71
CA VAL A 436 2.06 -26.53 2.17
C VAL A 436 1.65 -27.89 2.74
N SER A 437 0.74 -28.62 2.07
CA SER A 437 0.33 -29.99 2.45
C SER A 437 1.50 -31.00 2.48
N ALA A 438 2.48 -30.86 1.58
CA ALA A 438 3.68 -31.70 1.56
C ALA A 438 4.70 -31.25 2.62
N LEU A 439 5.00 -29.95 2.67
CA LEU A 439 5.97 -29.37 3.61
C LEU A 439 5.56 -29.58 5.07
N ARG A 440 4.28 -29.41 5.41
CA ARG A 440 3.76 -29.64 6.78
C ARG A 440 3.99 -31.07 7.28
N LYS A 441 4.02 -32.07 6.39
CA LYS A 441 4.35 -33.46 6.74
C LYS A 441 5.84 -33.66 7.03
N ILE A 442 6.71 -32.84 6.44
CA ILE A 442 8.17 -32.93 6.54
C ILE A 442 8.70 -32.09 7.71
N THR A 443 8.31 -30.81 7.77
CA THR A 443 8.84 -29.82 8.72
C THR A 443 8.06 -29.75 10.03
N LYS A 444 6.84 -30.33 10.08
CA LYS A 444 5.86 -30.22 11.18
C LYS A 444 5.39 -28.80 11.49
N HIS A 445 5.81 -27.77 10.75
CA HIS A 445 5.28 -26.41 10.86
C HIS A 445 3.95 -26.26 10.10
N GLU A 446 2.99 -25.55 10.70
CA GLU A 446 1.63 -25.41 10.15
C GLU A 446 1.59 -24.77 8.75
N GLY A 447 2.40 -23.74 8.51
CA GLY A 447 2.56 -23.09 7.21
C GLY A 447 3.57 -23.75 6.26
N GLY A 448 4.04 -24.96 6.59
CA GLY A 448 5.03 -25.71 5.81
C GLY A 448 6.48 -25.22 5.96
N ILE A 449 6.72 -23.90 5.88
CA ILE A 449 8.03 -23.26 6.11
C ILE A 449 7.88 -22.05 7.03
N THR A 450 8.99 -21.57 7.62
CA THR A 450 8.97 -20.33 8.42
C THR A 450 8.83 -19.11 7.52
N LEU A 451 8.27 -18.01 8.05
CA LEU A 451 8.10 -16.78 7.26
C LEU A 451 9.43 -16.17 6.81
N LEU A 452 10.51 -16.37 7.59
CA LEU A 452 11.85 -15.93 7.21
C LEU A 452 12.44 -16.82 6.10
N GLN A 453 12.17 -18.12 6.10
CA GLN A 453 12.50 -18.99 4.96
C GLN A 453 11.72 -18.57 3.70
N ARG A 454 10.42 -18.27 3.84
CA ARG A 454 9.56 -17.81 2.73
C ARG A 454 10.10 -16.51 2.09
N ILE A 455 10.45 -15.52 2.91
CA ILE A 455 11.08 -14.27 2.44
C ILE A 455 12.43 -14.56 1.77
N GLY A 456 13.30 -15.36 2.40
CA GLY A 456 14.63 -15.69 1.87
C GLY A 456 14.61 -16.40 0.51
N ILE A 457 13.66 -17.32 0.30
CA ILE A 457 13.42 -17.96 -1.00
C ILE A 457 13.04 -16.91 -2.06
N GLY A 458 12.22 -15.93 -1.70
CA GLY A 458 11.88 -14.80 -2.55
C GLY A 458 13.09 -13.93 -2.92
N ILE A 459 14.02 -13.69 -2.00
CA ILE A 459 15.28 -12.98 -2.28
C ILE A 459 16.16 -13.79 -3.26
N VAL A 460 16.20 -15.12 -3.14
CA VAL A 460 16.89 -15.99 -4.11
C VAL A 460 16.27 -15.88 -5.51
N PHE A 461 14.94 -15.89 -5.63
CA PHE A 461 14.27 -15.69 -6.92
C PHE A 461 14.53 -14.29 -7.52
N SER A 462 14.62 -13.24 -6.69
CA SER A 462 15.01 -11.88 -7.11
C SER A 462 16.41 -11.87 -7.77
N ILE A 463 17.39 -12.52 -7.14
CA ILE A 463 18.76 -12.67 -7.68
C ILE A 463 18.73 -13.45 -9.01
N LEU A 464 18.05 -14.60 -9.05
CA LEU A 464 17.97 -15.46 -10.24
C LEU A 464 17.30 -14.74 -11.41
N SER A 465 16.23 -13.98 -11.18
CA SER A 465 15.56 -13.16 -12.19
C SER A 465 16.54 -12.15 -12.83
N MET A 466 17.35 -11.46 -12.02
CA MET A 466 18.33 -10.48 -12.51
C MET A 466 19.52 -11.12 -13.23
N VAL A 467 20.01 -12.29 -12.77
CA VAL A 467 21.03 -13.06 -13.52
C VAL A 467 20.50 -13.49 -14.88
N VAL A 468 19.27 -14.01 -14.93
CA VAL A 468 18.63 -14.43 -16.18
C VAL A 468 18.36 -13.25 -17.11
N ALA A 469 17.94 -12.09 -16.58
CA ALA A 469 17.77 -10.86 -17.36
C ALA A 469 19.09 -10.36 -17.98
N GLY A 470 20.20 -10.39 -17.22
CA GLY A 470 21.53 -10.06 -17.74
C GLY A 470 22.00 -11.01 -18.86
N LEU A 471 21.69 -12.30 -18.74
CA LEU A 471 21.99 -13.30 -19.77
C LEU A 471 21.13 -13.11 -21.03
N ILE A 472 19.81 -12.90 -20.89
CA ILE A 472 18.91 -12.62 -22.01
C ILE A 472 19.32 -11.34 -22.73
N GLU A 473 19.63 -10.26 -21.99
CA GLU A 473 20.06 -8.99 -22.59
C GLU A 473 21.36 -9.16 -23.39
N ARG A 474 22.33 -9.92 -22.88
CA ARG A 474 23.57 -10.22 -23.60
C ARG A 474 23.32 -10.92 -24.93
N VAL A 475 22.35 -11.84 -25.00
CA VAL A 475 21.93 -12.51 -26.24
C VAL A 475 21.17 -11.56 -27.16
N ARG A 476 20.19 -10.82 -26.64
CA ARG A 476 19.37 -9.83 -27.38
C ARG A 476 20.25 -8.79 -28.06
N ARG A 477 21.19 -8.21 -27.30
CA ARG A 477 22.17 -7.22 -27.77
C ARG A 477 23.11 -7.80 -28.84
N ALA A 478 23.59 -9.03 -28.68
CA ALA A 478 24.40 -9.69 -29.69
C ALA A 478 23.61 -9.91 -31.00
N SER A 479 22.35 -10.36 -30.91
CA SER A 479 21.47 -10.52 -32.07
C SER A 479 21.18 -9.20 -32.79
N ALA A 480 20.95 -8.11 -32.05
CA ALA A 480 20.76 -6.77 -32.61
C ALA A 480 22.01 -6.20 -33.31
N MET A 481 23.22 -6.55 -32.83
CA MET A 481 24.48 -6.18 -33.48
C MET A 481 24.78 -7.00 -34.74
N LEU A 482 24.40 -8.28 -34.77
CA LEU A 482 24.56 -9.16 -35.94
C LEU A 482 23.54 -8.83 -37.04
N HIS A 483 22.34 -8.39 -36.68
CA HIS A 483 21.24 -8.09 -37.60
C HIS A 483 20.77 -6.63 -37.41
N PRO A 484 21.56 -5.63 -37.84
CA PRO A 484 21.25 -4.21 -37.60
C PRO A 484 20.02 -3.75 -38.40
N GLN A 485 18.85 -3.77 -37.76
CA GLN A 485 17.60 -3.26 -38.34
C GLN A 485 17.48 -1.73 -38.22
N PRO A 486 16.74 -1.03 -39.11
CA PRO A 486 16.59 0.44 -39.09
C PRO A 486 15.91 1.06 -37.86
N LEU A 487 15.41 0.26 -36.92
CA LEU A 487 14.83 0.67 -35.63
C LEU A 487 15.65 0.12 -34.43
N GLY A 488 16.68 -0.69 -34.69
CA GLY A 488 17.43 -1.42 -33.68
C GLY A 488 16.62 -2.48 -32.94
N VAL A 489 15.56 -3.03 -33.56
CA VAL A 489 14.80 -4.16 -33.02
C VAL A 489 15.59 -5.44 -33.28
N ALA A 490 15.84 -6.25 -32.25
CA ALA A 490 16.46 -7.55 -32.41
C ALA A 490 15.47 -8.54 -33.07
N PRO A 491 15.90 -9.39 -34.01
CA PRO A 491 15.09 -10.50 -34.53
C PRO A 491 15.00 -11.62 -33.48
N MET A 492 14.30 -11.35 -32.38
CA MET A 492 14.20 -12.17 -31.19
C MET A 492 12.87 -11.88 -30.52
N SER A 493 12.00 -12.90 -30.41
CA SER A 493 10.66 -12.74 -29.83
C SER A 493 10.72 -12.26 -28.38
N VAL A 494 9.85 -11.32 -28.02
CA VAL A 494 9.69 -10.77 -26.67
C VAL A 494 9.36 -11.84 -25.62
N MET A 495 8.87 -13.02 -26.05
CA MET A 495 8.66 -14.18 -25.19
C MET A 495 9.95 -14.72 -24.55
N TRP A 496 11.13 -14.36 -25.06
CA TRP A 496 12.41 -14.60 -24.37
C TRP A 496 12.55 -13.86 -23.04
N LEU A 497 11.73 -12.85 -22.74
CA LEU A 497 11.64 -12.22 -21.41
C LEU A 497 10.79 -13.04 -20.42
N ALA A 498 10.08 -14.09 -20.86
CA ALA A 498 9.25 -14.89 -19.97
C ALA A 498 10.02 -15.54 -18.80
N PRO A 499 11.25 -16.08 -18.95
CA PRO A 499 11.98 -16.67 -17.83
C PRO A 499 12.31 -15.69 -16.70
N GLN A 500 12.76 -14.47 -17.01
CA GLN A 500 13.03 -13.44 -15.98
C GLN A 500 11.72 -13.00 -15.28
N LEU A 501 10.60 -12.94 -16.01
CA LEU A 501 9.28 -12.56 -15.48
C LEU A 501 8.63 -13.67 -14.64
N ILE A 502 8.77 -14.95 -15.03
CA ILE A 502 8.34 -16.10 -14.24
C ILE A 502 9.11 -16.16 -12.91
N LEU A 503 10.44 -15.96 -12.95
CA LEU A 503 11.26 -15.85 -11.74
C LEU A 503 10.86 -14.64 -10.89
N MET A 504 10.41 -13.54 -11.50
CA MET A 504 9.85 -12.40 -10.76
C MET A 504 8.51 -12.75 -10.08
N GLY A 505 7.60 -13.44 -10.77
CA GLY A 505 6.35 -13.92 -10.18
C GLY A 505 6.56 -14.85 -8.99
N PHE A 506 7.59 -15.70 -9.01
CA PHE A 506 8.02 -16.46 -7.84
C PHE A 506 8.61 -15.57 -6.73
N CYS A 507 9.45 -14.59 -7.08
CA CYS A 507 9.92 -13.58 -6.12
C CYS A 507 8.74 -12.90 -5.43
N GLU A 508 7.72 -12.44 -6.15
CA GLU A 508 6.51 -11.83 -5.58
C GLU A 508 5.75 -12.78 -4.65
N ALA A 509 5.40 -13.98 -5.10
CA ALA A 509 4.59 -14.94 -4.34
C ALA A 509 5.27 -15.47 -3.05
N PHE A 510 6.61 -15.45 -3.00
CA PHE A 510 7.39 -15.79 -1.82
C PHE A 510 7.72 -14.56 -0.96
N ASN A 511 8.29 -13.51 -1.55
CA ASN A 511 8.84 -12.36 -0.83
C ASN A 511 7.73 -11.41 -0.33
N ILE A 512 6.86 -10.93 -1.22
CA ILE A 512 5.83 -9.95 -0.85
C ILE A 512 4.83 -10.54 0.13
N ILE A 513 4.30 -11.72 -0.16
CA ILE A 513 3.33 -12.37 0.72
C ILE A 513 4.00 -12.79 2.03
N GLY A 514 5.27 -13.23 1.99
CA GLY A 514 6.07 -13.49 3.18
C GLY A 514 6.26 -12.26 4.06
N GLN A 515 6.57 -11.08 3.49
CA GLN A 515 6.68 -9.82 4.21
C GLN A 515 5.34 -9.36 4.80
N ILE A 516 4.26 -9.36 4.02
CA ILE A 516 2.91 -8.97 4.48
C ILE A 516 2.45 -9.87 5.63
N GLU A 517 2.61 -11.19 5.50
CA GLU A 517 2.26 -12.15 6.54
C GLU A 517 3.16 -11.99 7.78
N PHE A 518 4.47 -11.78 7.59
CA PHE A 518 5.41 -11.53 8.68
C PHE A 518 5.06 -10.27 9.47
N PHE A 519 4.80 -9.14 8.81
CA PHE A 519 4.37 -7.92 9.50
C PHE A 519 3.03 -8.13 10.21
N ASN A 520 2.02 -8.74 9.58
CA ASN A 520 0.71 -8.94 10.22
C ASN A 520 0.73 -9.92 11.42
N ARG A 521 1.64 -10.91 11.44
CA ARG A 521 1.84 -11.79 12.61
C ARG A 521 2.72 -11.17 13.70
N GLN A 522 3.76 -10.40 13.34
CA GLN A 522 4.72 -9.88 14.32
C GLN A 522 4.30 -8.55 14.96
N PHE A 523 3.54 -7.70 14.26
CA PHE A 523 3.11 -6.42 14.84
C PHE A 523 2.12 -6.62 16.01
N PRO A 524 2.10 -5.71 17.01
CA PRO A 524 0.99 -5.60 17.95
C PRO A 524 -0.34 -5.43 17.22
N GLU A 525 -1.44 -5.96 17.77
CA GLU A 525 -2.71 -6.04 17.05
C GLU A 525 -3.26 -4.65 16.65
N HIS A 526 -3.17 -3.70 17.57
CA HIS A 526 -3.57 -2.30 17.35
C HIS A 526 -2.61 -1.55 16.39
N MET A 527 -1.44 -2.11 16.06
CA MET A 527 -0.44 -1.52 15.14
C MET A 527 -0.43 -2.14 13.74
N ARG A 528 -1.34 -3.08 13.41
CA ARG A 528 -1.37 -3.74 12.08
C ARG A 528 -1.38 -2.76 10.89
N SER A 529 -2.03 -1.59 11.05
CA SER A 529 -2.01 -0.50 10.05
C SER A 529 -0.59 0.02 9.75
N ILE A 530 0.29 0.11 10.75
CA ILE A 530 1.69 0.53 10.60
C ILE A 530 2.49 -0.58 9.89
N GLY A 531 2.20 -1.85 10.15
CA GLY A 531 2.81 -2.98 9.42
C GLY A 531 2.51 -2.93 7.92
N ASN A 532 1.25 -2.69 7.55
CA ASN A 532 0.84 -2.49 6.15
C ASN A 532 1.46 -1.22 5.53
N SER A 533 1.61 -0.15 6.31
CA SER A 533 2.27 1.08 5.86
C SER A 533 3.78 0.89 5.62
N LEU A 534 4.47 0.11 6.46
CA LEU A 534 5.89 -0.22 6.30
C LEU A 534 6.15 -1.08 5.05
N PHE A 535 5.21 -1.95 4.66
CA PHE A 535 5.28 -2.63 3.38
C PHE A 535 5.26 -1.63 2.20
N SER A 536 4.35 -0.64 2.21
CA SER A 536 4.36 0.45 1.22
C SER A 536 5.66 1.28 1.26
N CYS A 537 6.18 1.59 2.45
CA CYS A 537 7.50 2.23 2.60
C CYS A 537 8.66 1.38 2.05
N SER A 538 8.50 0.05 1.94
CA SER A 538 9.52 -0.84 1.36
C SER A 538 9.65 -0.60 -0.14
N PHE A 539 8.51 -0.50 -0.85
CA PHE A 539 8.49 -0.07 -2.25
C PHE A 539 9.01 1.36 -2.44
N ALA A 540 8.67 2.28 -1.53
CA ALA A 540 9.18 3.65 -1.59
C ALA A 540 10.72 3.68 -1.53
N GLY A 541 11.30 3.02 -0.52
CA GLY A 541 12.74 2.90 -0.36
C GLY A 541 13.42 2.20 -1.55
N ALA A 542 12.82 1.14 -2.09
CA ALA A 542 13.35 0.41 -3.23
C ALA A 542 13.39 1.26 -4.50
N SER A 543 12.38 2.10 -4.69
CA SER A 543 12.30 3.03 -5.83
C SER A 543 13.34 4.14 -5.71
N TYR A 544 13.49 4.76 -4.54
CA TYR A 544 14.55 5.75 -4.31
C TYR A 544 15.96 5.15 -4.48
N LEU A 545 16.20 3.95 -3.94
CA LEU A 545 17.48 3.26 -4.08
C LEU A 545 17.76 2.81 -5.53
N SER A 546 16.72 2.45 -6.29
CA SER A 546 16.80 2.21 -7.74
C SER A 546 17.19 3.48 -8.50
N SER A 547 16.59 4.64 -8.20
CA SER A 547 16.94 5.93 -8.81
C SER A 547 18.39 6.35 -8.50
N VAL A 548 18.83 6.14 -7.26
CA VAL A 548 20.23 6.35 -6.85
C VAL A 548 21.17 5.41 -7.61
N LEU A 549 20.83 4.12 -7.73
CA LEU A 549 21.66 3.14 -8.46
C LEU A 549 21.77 3.46 -9.95
N VAL A 550 20.66 3.79 -10.62
CA VAL A 550 20.63 4.25 -12.02
C VAL A 550 21.54 5.47 -12.21
N THR A 551 21.43 6.45 -11.32
CA THR A 551 22.22 7.70 -11.38
C THR A 551 23.71 7.44 -11.17
N ILE A 552 24.07 6.60 -10.20
CA ILE A 552 25.46 6.18 -9.95
C ILE A 552 26.02 5.45 -11.17
N VAL A 553 25.30 4.49 -11.74
CA VAL A 553 25.75 3.72 -12.90
C VAL A 553 25.90 4.60 -14.13
N HIS A 554 24.93 5.48 -14.43
CA HIS A 554 25.02 6.42 -15.54
C HIS A 554 26.24 7.35 -15.43
N HIS A 555 26.51 7.90 -14.25
CA HIS A 555 27.66 8.80 -14.05
C HIS A 555 29.01 8.07 -14.00
N ALA A 556 29.11 6.96 -13.25
CA ALA A 556 30.38 6.27 -13.01
C ALA A 556 30.87 5.44 -14.20
N THR A 557 30.00 5.00 -15.11
CA THR A 557 30.39 4.19 -16.27
C THR A 557 30.72 5.01 -17.51
N ARG A 558 30.31 6.29 -17.54
CA ARG A 558 30.56 7.22 -18.64
C ARG A 558 32.05 7.55 -18.76
N THR A 559 32.66 7.12 -19.86
CA THR A 559 34.10 7.31 -20.12
C THR A 559 34.32 8.24 -21.30
N LYS A 560 35.43 9.01 -21.35
CA LYS A 560 35.75 9.88 -22.51
C LYS A 560 35.79 9.13 -23.87
N SER A 561 36.01 7.81 -23.86
CA SER A 561 36.14 6.95 -25.04
C SER A 561 35.06 5.87 -25.16
N ARG A 562 34.10 5.79 -24.21
CA ARG A 562 33.00 4.81 -24.26
C ARG A 562 31.71 5.41 -23.70
N PRO A 563 30.55 5.19 -24.37
CA PRO A 563 29.26 5.53 -23.80
C PRO A 563 29.03 4.80 -22.48
N ASP A 564 28.14 5.34 -21.65
CA ASP A 564 27.74 4.75 -20.37
C ASP A 564 26.93 3.46 -20.56
N TRP A 565 26.64 2.76 -19.47
CA TRP A 565 25.92 1.49 -19.53
C TRP A 565 24.42 1.64 -19.79
N LEU A 566 23.83 2.82 -19.58
CA LEU A 566 22.38 3.07 -19.61
C LEU A 566 21.99 4.09 -20.70
N THR A 567 22.56 3.95 -21.90
CA THR A 567 22.27 4.82 -23.06
C THR A 567 20.85 4.68 -23.60
N ASN A 568 20.38 5.76 -24.26
CA ASN A 568 19.07 5.84 -24.94
C ASN A 568 18.80 4.71 -25.95
N ASP A 569 19.83 4.20 -26.64
CA ASP A 569 19.74 2.93 -27.36
C ASP A 569 20.44 1.81 -26.57
N ILE A 570 19.63 0.84 -26.14
CA ILE A 570 20.07 -0.32 -25.33
C ILE A 570 21.07 -1.18 -26.10
N ASN A 571 20.99 -1.17 -27.43
CA ASN A 571 21.94 -1.91 -28.28
C ASN A 571 23.37 -1.39 -28.13
N VAL A 572 23.55 -0.09 -27.91
CA VAL A 572 24.86 0.52 -27.66
C VAL A 572 25.31 0.25 -26.21
N GLY A 573 24.41 0.51 -25.26
CA GLY A 573 24.65 0.42 -23.81
C GLY A 573 24.95 -0.99 -23.30
N ARG A 574 25.10 -1.13 -21.98
CA ARG A 574 25.44 -2.39 -21.27
C ARG A 574 24.45 -2.66 -20.14
N LEU A 575 23.17 -2.70 -20.49
CA LEU A 575 22.08 -3.06 -19.58
C LEU A 575 22.28 -4.46 -18.97
N ASP A 576 22.98 -5.36 -19.67
CA ASP A 576 23.40 -6.66 -19.14
C ASP A 576 24.27 -6.52 -17.86
N TYR A 577 25.23 -5.61 -17.86
CA TYR A 577 26.07 -5.34 -16.68
C TYR A 577 25.28 -4.68 -15.54
N TYR A 578 24.30 -3.83 -15.84
CA TYR A 578 23.43 -3.23 -14.83
C TYR A 578 22.58 -4.29 -14.10
N TYR A 579 22.00 -5.26 -14.82
CA TYR A 579 21.30 -6.39 -14.19
C TYR A 579 22.24 -7.26 -13.33
N PHE A 580 23.49 -7.50 -13.76
CA PHE A 580 24.47 -8.22 -12.93
C PHE A 580 24.89 -7.42 -11.67
N VAL A 581 24.89 -6.09 -11.70
CA VAL A 581 25.09 -5.26 -10.49
C VAL A 581 23.94 -5.45 -9.50
N ILE A 582 22.68 -5.42 -9.96
CA ILE A 582 21.52 -5.68 -9.09
C ILE A 582 21.57 -7.11 -8.52
N ALA A 583 21.93 -8.11 -9.33
CA ALA A 583 22.12 -9.48 -8.85
C ALA A 583 23.20 -9.57 -7.76
N GLY A 584 24.35 -8.89 -7.94
CA GLY A 584 25.41 -8.82 -6.94
C GLY A 584 24.97 -8.14 -5.63
N MET A 585 24.25 -7.02 -5.72
CA MET A 585 23.62 -6.38 -4.56
C MET A 585 22.61 -7.31 -3.87
N GLY A 586 21.85 -8.09 -4.64
CA GLY A 586 20.95 -9.12 -4.13
C GLY A 586 21.67 -10.22 -3.35
N VAL A 587 22.83 -10.70 -3.82
CA VAL A 587 23.66 -11.68 -3.09
C VAL A 587 24.17 -11.11 -1.77
N LEU A 588 24.68 -9.88 -1.76
CA LEU A 588 25.09 -9.20 -0.51
C LEU A 588 23.90 -9.02 0.45
N ASN A 589 22.73 -8.67 -0.07
CA ASN A 589 21.50 -8.58 0.71
C ASN A 589 21.03 -9.94 1.25
N LEU A 590 21.23 -11.04 0.53
CA LEU A 590 20.90 -12.38 1.03
C LEU A 590 21.81 -12.77 2.21
N ILE A 591 23.10 -12.41 2.17
CA ILE A 591 24.04 -12.62 3.28
C ILE A 591 23.60 -11.80 4.51
N TYR A 592 23.28 -10.51 4.31
CA TYR A 592 22.74 -9.64 5.36
C TYR A 592 21.42 -10.17 5.93
N PHE A 593 20.47 -10.58 5.08
CA PHE A 593 19.20 -11.18 5.48
C PHE A 593 19.39 -12.44 6.32
N VAL A 594 20.27 -13.36 5.91
CA VAL A 594 20.55 -14.59 6.67
C VAL A 594 21.17 -14.28 8.03
N TYR A 595 22.03 -13.27 8.14
CA TYR A 595 22.56 -12.81 9.42
C TYR A 595 21.46 -12.23 10.32
N CYS A 596 20.62 -11.33 9.80
CA CYS A 596 19.51 -10.75 10.55
C CYS A 596 18.45 -11.79 10.95
N ALA A 597 18.12 -12.74 10.06
CA ALA A 597 17.15 -13.80 10.32
C ALA A 597 17.62 -14.80 11.39
N LYS A 598 18.92 -15.13 11.43
CA LYS A 598 19.50 -15.96 12.51
C LYS A 598 19.42 -15.28 13.89
N ASN A 599 19.51 -13.95 13.93
CA ASN A 599 19.47 -13.16 15.16
C ASN A 599 18.05 -12.70 15.55
N TYR A 600 17.01 -13.12 14.83
CA TYR A 600 15.62 -12.72 15.08
C TYR A 600 14.85 -13.79 15.87
N SER A 601 14.31 -13.42 17.03
CA SER A 601 13.35 -14.24 17.78
C SER A 601 11.91 -13.79 17.48
N TYR A 602 11.06 -14.76 17.15
CA TYR A 602 9.64 -14.52 16.86
C TYR A 602 8.87 -14.10 18.12
N LYS A 603 7.96 -13.13 17.95
CA LYS A 603 6.92 -12.81 18.93
C LYS A 603 6.13 -14.09 19.28
N GLY A 604 6.02 -14.39 20.57
CA GLY A 604 5.44 -15.64 21.09
C GLY A 604 6.44 -16.74 21.47
N SER A 605 7.71 -16.68 21.01
CA SER A 605 8.74 -17.63 21.50
C SER A 605 8.99 -17.49 23.01
N LEU A 606 8.99 -16.24 23.49
CA LEU A 606 9.14 -15.87 24.91
C LEU A 606 7.99 -16.34 25.83
N GLN A 607 6.87 -16.84 25.30
CA GLN A 607 5.79 -17.40 26.14
C GLN A 607 5.97 -18.90 26.41
N LYS A 608 6.98 -19.56 25.81
CA LYS A 608 7.22 -21.00 26.00
C LYS A 608 8.36 -21.33 26.98
N GLU A 609 9.00 -20.32 27.57
CA GLU A 609 10.09 -20.51 28.52
C GLU A 609 9.62 -20.32 29.99
N ASP A 610 8.50 -19.61 30.22
CA ASP A 610 8.00 -19.25 31.56
C ASP A 610 6.70 -19.98 32.00
N GLU A 611 6.08 -20.80 31.15
CA GLU A 611 4.92 -21.64 31.53
C GLU A 611 5.40 -23.00 32.08
N PRO A 612 5.30 -23.28 33.40
CA PRO A 612 5.51 -24.63 33.91
C PRO A 612 4.41 -25.55 33.38
N TYR A 613 4.79 -26.74 32.93
CA TYR A 613 3.92 -27.68 32.24
C TYR A 613 2.85 -28.28 33.19
N VAL A 614 1.71 -27.60 33.30
CA VAL A 614 0.53 -28.10 34.03
C VAL A 614 -0.26 -29.00 33.08
N ASP A 615 -0.08 -30.31 33.21
CA ASP A 615 -0.96 -31.30 32.59
C ASP A 615 -2.39 -31.13 33.14
N VAL A 616 -3.27 -30.57 32.32
CA VAL A 616 -4.72 -30.67 32.51
C VAL A 616 -5.27 -31.67 31.50
N GLU A 617 -5.08 -32.95 31.81
CA GLU A 617 -6.06 -33.94 31.36
C GLU A 617 -7.42 -33.54 31.94
N LEU A 618 -8.46 -33.45 31.10
CA LEU A 618 -9.75 -34.04 31.48
C LEU A 618 -10.61 -34.40 30.27
N SER A 619 -11.04 -35.67 30.26
CA SER A 619 -12.29 -36.19 29.69
C SER A 619 -12.72 -35.73 28.29
N SER A 620 -12.71 -36.67 27.34
CA SER A 620 -13.62 -36.64 26.20
C SER A 620 -15.09 -36.72 26.66
N THR A 621 -15.97 -35.93 26.06
CA THR A 621 -17.42 -36.20 26.08
C THR A 621 -17.97 -36.10 24.66
N LYS A 622 -18.66 -37.15 24.21
CA LYS A 622 -19.42 -37.14 22.95
C LYS A 622 -20.85 -36.67 23.20
N ALA A 623 -21.37 -35.84 22.32
CA ALA A 623 -22.77 -35.77 21.94
C ALA A 623 -22.82 -35.33 20.46
#